data_AF-A0A9K3H3R0-F1
#
_entry.id   AF-A0A9K3H3R0-F1
#
_cell.length_a   1.000
_cell.length_b   1.000
_cell.length_c   1.000
_cell.angle_alpha   90.00
_cell.angle_beta   90.00
_cell.angle_gamma   90.00
#
_symmetry.space_group_name_H-M   'P 1'
#
loop_
_entity.id
_entity.type
_entity.pdbx_description
1 polymer ?
#
loop_
_entity_poly.entity_id
_entity_poly.type
_entity_poly.pdbx_seq_one_letter_code
_entity_poly.pdbx_strand_id
1 'polypeptide(L)' 'MSDNIPFELQSEIMKRLPAESLIRFRSVCKSWKSLIHSSDFIAGYRGQQHLIVRFEHGTRRRLELLEDSV' A
#
# COMPACT_ATOMS: atom_id res chain seq x y z
N MET A 1 19.51 2.79 -19.97
CA MET A 1 18.12 2.46 -20.32
C MET A 1 17.70 1.38 -19.35
N SER A 2 16.72 1.66 -18.50
CA SER A 2 16.06 0.60 -17.74
C SER A 2 14.59 0.73 -18.04
N ASP A 3 14.08 -0.24 -18.77
CA ASP A 3 12.67 -0.33 -19.12
C ASP A 3 11.88 -0.44 -17.81
N ASN A 4 11.11 0.59 -17.51
CA ASN A 4 10.25 0.58 -16.33
C ASN A 4 9.21 -0.52 -16.52
N ILE A 5 9.06 -1.39 -15.53
CA ILE A 5 8.00 -2.39 -15.51
C ILE A 5 6.65 -1.65 -15.57
N PRO A 6 5.74 -1.98 -16.50
CA PRO A 6 4.39 -1.41 -16.56
C PRO A 6 3.65 -1.47 -15.22
N PHE A 7 2.85 -0.47 -14.92
CA PHE A 7 2.17 -0.35 -13.63
C PHE A 7 1.20 -1.50 -13.35
N GLU A 8 0.57 -2.02 -14.40
CA GLU A 8 -0.32 -3.18 -14.34
C GLU A 8 0.44 -4.42 -13.84
N LEU A 9 1.66 -4.64 -14.34
CA LEU A 9 2.49 -5.76 -13.90
C LEU A 9 2.98 -5.56 -12.46
N GLN A 10 3.30 -4.33 -12.06
CA GLN A 10 3.63 -4.03 -10.66
C GLN A 10 2.47 -4.39 -9.74
N SER A 11 1.23 -4.07 -10.14
CA SER A 11 0.01 -4.43 -9.39
C SER A 11 -0.16 -5.94 -9.23
N GLU A 12 0.00 -6.70 -10.32
CA GLU A 12 -0.10 -8.16 -10.29
C GLU A 12 1.01 -8.82 -9.43
N ILE A 13 2.22 -8.25 -9.43
CA ILE A 13 3.29 -8.68 -8.52
C ILE A 13 2.88 -8.41 -7.07
N MET A 14 2.43 -7.19 -6.77
CA MET A 14 2.01 -6.79 -5.43
C MET A 14 0.88 -7.66 -4.89
N LYS A 15 -0.09 -8.07 -5.73
CA LYS A 15 -1.20 -8.96 -5.31
C LYS A 15 -0.75 -10.33 -4.80
N ARG A 16 0.47 -10.76 -5.14
CA ARG A 16 1.06 -12.05 -4.74
C ARG A 16 1.94 -11.96 -3.51
N LEU A 17 2.24 -10.76 -3.01
CA LEU A 17 3.09 -10.55 -1.85
C LEU A 17 2.31 -10.72 -0.54
N PRO A 18 2.97 -11.08 0.57
CA PRO A 18 2.37 -11.05 1.90
C PRO A 18 1.92 -9.64 2.31
N ALA A 19 0.93 -9.56 3.20
CA ALA A 19 0.34 -8.29 3.61
C ALA A 19 1.35 -7.38 4.34
N GLU A 20 2.29 -7.96 5.09
CA GLU A 20 3.34 -7.22 5.78
C GLU A 20 4.23 -6.45 4.79
N SER A 21 4.54 -7.05 3.64
CA SER A 21 5.33 -6.41 2.59
C SER A 21 4.57 -5.24 1.97
N LEU A 22 3.28 -5.44 1.69
CA LEU A 22 2.42 -4.40 1.12
C LEU A 22 2.27 -3.20 2.07
N ILE A 23 2.14 -3.44 3.37
CA ILE A 23 2.09 -2.37 4.38
C ILE A 23 3.31 -1.47 4.30
N ARG A 24 4.50 -2.02 4.06
CA ARG A 24 5.75 -1.27 3.88
C ARG A 24 5.80 -0.57 2.51
N PHE A 25 5.28 -1.18 1.46
CA PHE A 25 5.29 -0.60 0.10
C PHE A 25 4.52 0.71 -0.03
N ARG A 26 3.58 0.99 0.90
CA ARG A 26 2.90 2.29 1.00
C ARG A 26 3.84 3.47 1.24
N SER A 27 5.06 3.26 1.75
CA SER A 27 6.05 4.32 1.95
C SER A 27 7.00 4.53 0.76
N VAL A 28 6.89 3.71 -0.30
CA VAL A 28 7.81 3.79 -1.46
C VAL A 28 7.41 4.95 -2.37
N CYS A 29 6.14 5.04 -2.77
CA CYS A 29 5.64 6.14 -3.59
C CYS A 29 4.11 6.32 -3.42
N LYS A 30 3.61 7.49 -3.86
CA LYS A 30 2.17 7.83 -3.81
C LYS A 30 1.32 6.87 -4.64
N SER A 31 1.80 6.44 -5.80
CA SER A 31 1.07 5.52 -6.70
C SER A 31 0.86 4.15 -6.05
N TRP A 32 1.88 3.59 -5.40
CA TRP A 32 1.78 2.31 -4.69
C TRP A 32 0.87 2.41 -3.47
N LYS A 33 0.95 3.51 -2.71
CA LYS A 33 0.00 3.76 -1.62
C LYS A 33 -1.44 3.80 -2.11
N SER A 34 -1.70 4.54 -3.20
CA SER A 34 -3.03 4.65 -3.81
C SER A 34 -3.52 3.31 -4.33
N LEU A 35 -2.64 2.50 -4.95
CA LEU A 35 -2.98 1.17 -5.45
C LEU A 35 -3.39 0.24 -4.30
N ILE A 36 -2.60 0.19 -3.22
CA ILE A 36 -2.88 -0.70 -2.08
C ILE A 36 -4.20 -0.35 -1.37
N HIS A 37 -4.60 0.93 -1.42
CA HIS A 37 -5.86 1.42 -0.86
C HIS A 37 -7.04 1.31 -1.84
N SER A 38 -6.85 0.87 -3.08
CA SER A 38 -7.94 0.79 -4.05
C SER A 38 -8.81 -0.45 -3.80
N SER A 39 -10.12 -0.30 -3.99
CA SER A 39 -11.08 -1.39 -3.90
C SER A 39 -10.72 -2.55 -4.84
N ASP A 40 -10.25 -2.24 -6.05
CA ASP A 40 -9.93 -3.22 -7.08
C ASP A 40 -8.71 -4.07 -6.69
N PHE A 41 -7.71 -3.44 -6.07
CA PHE A 41 -6.56 -4.14 -5.55
C PHE A 41 -6.96 -5.06 -4.39
N ILE A 42 -7.76 -4.55 -3.45
CA ILE A 42 -8.24 -5.32 -2.29
C ILE A 42 -9.13 -6.50 -2.73
N ALA A 43 -10.02 -6.29 -3.71
CA ALA A 43 -10.87 -7.34 -4.26
C ALA A 43 -10.06 -8.42 -5.00
N GLY A 44 -8.98 -8.03 -5.68
CA GLY A 44 -8.07 -8.94 -6.39
C GLY A 44 -6.99 -9.57 -5.51
N TYR A 45 -6.83 -9.12 -4.26
CA TYR A 45 -5.77 -9.58 -3.37
C TYR A 45 -6.11 -10.96 -2.78
N ARG A 46 -5.29 -11.96 -3.13
CA ARG A 46 -5.47 -13.36 -2.72
C ARG A 46 -4.61 -13.76 -1.51
N GLY A 47 -3.74 -12.88 -1.02
CA GLY A 47 -3.01 -13.09 0.24
C GLY A 47 -3.96 -12.94 1.43
N GLN A 48 -3.78 -13.78 2.46
CA GLN A 48 -4.58 -13.89 3.70
C GLN A 48 -5.49 -12.67 4.00
N GLN A 49 -6.80 -12.87 3.78
CA GLN A 49 -7.86 -11.84 3.70
C GLN A 49 -8.22 -11.13 5.03
N HIS A 50 -7.35 -11.12 6.05
CA HIS A 50 -7.77 -10.71 7.40
C HIS A 50 -7.08 -9.45 7.94
N LEU A 51 -5.99 -8.99 7.31
CA LEU A 51 -5.18 -7.91 7.87
C LEU A 51 -5.39 -6.53 7.21
N ILE A 52 -5.66 -6.44 5.91
CA ILE A 52 -5.67 -5.14 5.20
C ILE A 52 -6.79 -4.23 5.72
N VAL A 53 -7.98 -4.76 5.99
CA VAL A 53 -9.14 -4.00 6.49
C VAL A 53 -8.88 -3.35 7.86
N ARG A 54 -8.04 -3.97 8.72
CA ARG A 54 -7.81 -3.48 10.08
C ARG A 54 -6.87 -2.27 10.16
N PHE A 55 -6.13 -1.94 9.10
CA PHE A 55 -5.13 -0.87 9.13
C PHE A 55 -5.60 0.48 8.58
N GLU A 56 -6.76 0.56 7.91
CA GLU A 56 -7.25 1.83 7.34
C GLU A 56 -7.58 2.88 8.41
N HIS A 57 -7.86 2.48 9.65
CA HIS A 57 -8.22 3.42 10.72
C HIS A 57 -7.02 4.01 11.49
N GLY A 58 -5.79 3.55 11.24
CA GLY A 58 -4.63 3.88 12.07
C GLY A 58 -3.70 4.99 11.56
N THR A 59 -3.83 5.44 10.31
CA THR A 59 -2.81 6.31 9.68
C THR A 59 -3.00 7.82 9.83
N ARG A 60 -3.87 8.27 10.76
CA ARG A 60 -4.09 9.70 11.02
C ARG A 60 -3.49 10.23 12.33
N ARG A 61 -2.96 9.39 13.24
CA ARG A 61 -2.48 9.88 14.55
C ARG A 61 -0.98 10.18 14.69
N ARG A 62 -0.15 9.95 13.66
CA ARG A 62 1.30 10.21 13.75
C ARG A 62 1.80 11.41 12.94
N LEU A 63 0.91 12.11 12.22
CA LEU A 63 1.29 13.32 11.48
C LEU A 63 0.85 14.62 12.19
N GLU A 64 -0.03 14.56 13.19
CA GLU A 64 -0.43 15.74 13.99
C GLU A 64 0.53 16.05 15.15
N LEU A 65 1.55 15.23 15.41
CA LEU A 65 2.50 15.43 16.52
C LEU A 65 3.85 16.02 16.09
N LEU A 66 4.00 16.43 14.83
CA LEU A 66 5.25 16.98 14.30
C LEU A 66 5.08 18.35 13.62
N GLU A 67 3.88 18.93 13.61
CA GLU A 67 3.67 20.32 13.16
C GLU A 67 3.71 21.35 14.30
N ASP A 68 3.77 20.92 15.58
CA ASP A 68 3.90 21.80 16.75
C ASP A 68 5.35 21.99 17.25
N SER A 69 6.35 21.73 16.40
CA SER A 69 7.76 22.01 16.72
C SER A 69 8.45 22.69 15.53
N VAL A 70 8.13 23.98 15.35
CA VAL A 70 9.03 25.14 15.10
C VAL A 70 8.17 26.38 14.93
#